data_AF-A0A3L7WKE3-F1
#
_entry.id   AF-A0A3L7WKE3-F1
#
_cell.length_a   1.000
_cell.length_b   1.000
_cell.length_c   1.000
_cell.angle_alpha   90.00
_cell.angle_beta   90.00
_cell.angle_gamma   90.00
#
_symmetry.space_group_name_H-M   'P 1'
#
loop_
_entity.id
_entity.type
_entity.pdbx_description
1 polymer ?
#
loop_
_entity_poly.entity_id
_entity_poly.type
_entity_poly.pdbx_seq_one_letter_code
_entity_poly.pdbx_strand_id
1 'polypeptide(L)'
;GWWDEESATGRVWRWSTGDASLVLLSAMPRRIQLVIEASSVAGVESQWELDGRPIGAIAIAAQPGQTNRVLSLVIPAGRSVLRMRAPTVTDAYGRSVAVSFTQLYVRSAQPVIGPAIALPPVPSTRPLCAPVTP
;
A
#
# COMPACT_ATOMS: atom_id res chain seq x y z
N GLY A 1 -12.61 6.55 -19.87
CA GLY A 1 -13.34 5.32 -20.20
C GLY A 1 -12.58 4.16 -19.59
N TRP A 2 -13.31 3.29 -18.90
CA TRP A 2 -12.83 2.03 -18.30
C TRP A 2 -12.39 1.08 -19.44
N TRP A 3 -11.39 0.22 -19.23
CA TRP A 3 -10.82 -0.64 -20.30
C TRP A 3 -11.53 -2.00 -20.32
N ASP A 4 -11.62 -2.64 -21.50
CA ASP A 4 -12.25 -3.95 -21.72
C ASP A 4 -11.63 -5.09 -20.88
N GLU A 5 -10.42 -4.89 -20.35
CA GLU A 5 -9.69 -5.81 -19.47
C GLU A 5 -10.29 -5.93 -18.06
N GLU A 6 -11.11 -4.97 -17.62
CA GLU A 6 -11.83 -5.05 -16.33
C GLU A 6 -13.01 -6.04 -16.36
N SER A 7 -13.33 -6.59 -17.55
CA SER A 7 -14.28 -7.70 -17.74
C SER A 7 -13.66 -9.08 -17.52
N ALA A 8 -12.32 -9.16 -17.39
CA ALA A 8 -11.63 -10.44 -17.22
C ALA A 8 -11.90 -11.02 -15.82
N THR A 9 -11.92 -12.35 -15.73
CA THR A 9 -12.14 -13.08 -14.48
C THR A 9 -10.95 -12.87 -13.54
N GLY A 10 -11.04 -11.86 -12.68
CA GLY A 10 -10.02 -11.45 -11.73
C GLY A 10 -10.17 -9.96 -11.47
N ARG A 11 -10.43 -9.55 -10.22
CA ARG A 11 -10.69 -8.14 -9.91
C ARG A 11 -9.40 -7.33 -10.05
N VAL A 12 -9.19 -6.73 -11.21
CA VAL A 12 -8.09 -5.78 -11.43
C VAL A 12 -8.53 -4.42 -10.91
N TRP A 13 -7.83 -3.89 -9.91
CA TRP A 13 -8.04 -2.54 -9.37
C TRP A 13 -6.93 -1.64 -9.89
N ARG A 14 -7.27 -0.72 -10.79
CA ARG A 14 -6.31 0.28 -11.28
C ARG A 14 -6.50 1.57 -10.51
N TRP A 15 -5.43 2.08 -9.89
CA TRP A 15 -5.42 3.47 -9.46
C TRP A 15 -4.65 4.28 -10.49
N SER A 16 -5.16 5.46 -10.82
CA SER A 16 -4.53 6.40 -11.76
C SER A 16 -3.85 7.57 -11.04
N THR A 17 -4.23 7.80 -9.79
CA THR A 17 -3.70 8.85 -8.92
C THR A 17 -2.42 8.39 -8.23
N GLY A 18 -1.56 9.36 -7.85
CA GLY A 18 -0.35 9.09 -7.09
C GLY A 18 -0.58 8.74 -5.61
N ASP A 19 -1.83 8.77 -5.16
CA ASP A 19 -2.27 8.38 -3.82
C ASP A 19 -3.53 7.51 -3.91
N ALA A 20 -3.61 6.52 -3.03
CA ALA A 20 -4.83 5.75 -2.79
C ALA A 20 -4.93 5.35 -1.30
N SER A 21 -6.17 5.09 -0.87
CA SER A 21 -6.46 4.69 0.51
C SER A 21 -7.31 3.43 0.53
N LEU A 22 -6.88 2.43 1.31
CA LEU A 22 -7.65 1.24 1.65
C LEU A 22 -8.14 1.36 3.11
N VAL A 23 -9.45 1.29 3.31
CA VAL A 23 -10.05 1.30 4.65
C VAL A 23 -10.17 -0.13 5.17
N LEU A 24 -9.59 -0.39 6.33
CA LEU A 24 -9.65 -1.67 7.03
C LEU A 24 -10.55 -1.50 8.26
N LEU A 25 -11.57 -2.35 8.36
CA LEU A 25 -12.52 -2.35 9.48
C LEU A 25 -12.36 -3.63 10.28
N SER A 26 -12.21 -3.51 11.60
CA SER A 26 -12.10 -4.66 12.49
C SER A 26 -12.87 -4.46 13.79
N ALA A 27 -13.58 -5.49 14.25
CA ALA A 27 -14.30 -5.45 15.53
C ALA A 27 -13.38 -5.58 16.75
N MET A 28 -12.16 -6.07 16.56
CA MET A 28 -11.16 -6.34 17.60
C MET A 28 -9.75 -6.19 17.03
N PRO A 29 -8.70 -6.05 17.85
CA PRO A 29 -7.34 -6.02 17.34
C PRO A 29 -6.98 -7.31 16.59
N ARG A 30 -6.43 -7.17 15.38
CA ARG A 30 -6.06 -8.30 14.52
C ARG A 30 -4.68 -8.12 13.91
N ARG A 31 -3.96 -9.23 13.76
CA ARG A 31 -2.85 -9.34 12.82
C ARG A 31 -3.40 -9.88 11.51
N ILE A 32 -3.22 -9.13 10.42
CA ILE A 32 -3.65 -9.53 9.08
C ILE A 32 -2.46 -9.76 8.17
N GLN A 33 -2.62 -10.65 7.20
CA GLN A 33 -1.71 -10.78 6.07
C GLN A 33 -2.43 -10.28 4.81
N LEU A 34 -2.00 -9.13 4.30
CA LEU A 34 -2.49 -8.54 3.06
C LEU A 34 -1.63 -9.04 1.91
N VAL A 35 -2.22 -9.80 0.99
CA VAL A 35 -1.59 -10.25 -0.25
C VAL A 35 -1.79 -9.16 -1.30
N ILE A 36 -0.68 -8.81 -1.95
CA ILE A 36 -0.60 -7.79 -3.00
C ILE A 36 0.05 -8.43 -4.21
N GLU A 37 -0.67 -8.41 -5.33
CA GLU A 37 -0.12 -8.65 -6.66
C GLU A 37 -0.35 -7.38 -7.47
N ALA A 38 0.75 -6.79 -7.93
CA ALA A 38 0.72 -5.48 -8.57
C ALA A 38 1.74 -5.36 -9.70
N SER A 39 1.44 -4.49 -10.65
CA SER A 39 2.34 -4.09 -11.72
C SER A 39 2.16 -2.60 -12.03
N SER A 40 3.13 -2.00 -12.70
CA SER A 40 3.01 -0.64 -13.22
C SER A 40 3.53 -0.57 -14.65
N VAL A 41 3.23 0.51 -15.37
CA VAL A 41 3.72 0.73 -16.73
C VAL A 41 5.24 0.88 -16.74
N ALA A 42 5.80 1.48 -15.70
CA ALA A 42 7.24 1.57 -15.46
C ALA A 42 7.55 1.13 -14.03
N GLY A 43 8.81 0.79 -13.76
CA GLY A 43 9.22 0.41 -12.41
C GLY A 43 9.07 1.60 -11.47
N VAL A 44 8.34 1.43 -10.38
CA VAL A 44 8.08 2.50 -9.41
C VAL A 44 8.28 2.01 -7.98
N GLU A 45 8.58 2.93 -7.08
CA GLU A 45 8.60 2.66 -5.65
C GLU A 45 7.32 3.23 -5.02
N SER A 46 6.52 2.36 -4.41
CA SER A 46 5.28 2.71 -3.72
C SER A 46 5.54 2.81 -2.22
N GLN A 47 5.19 3.93 -1.59
CA GLN A 47 5.30 4.22 -0.17
C GLN A 47 4.00 3.89 0.55
N TRP A 48 4.08 3.18 1.68
CA TRP A 48 2.92 2.64 2.40
C TRP A 48 2.88 3.16 3.83
N GLU A 49 1.69 3.59 4.28
CA GLU A 49 1.45 4.10 5.62
C GLU A 49 0.18 3.50 6.23
N LEU A 50 0.23 3.08 7.49
CA LEU A 50 -0.93 2.65 8.25
C LEU A 50 -1.22 3.66 9.35
N ASP A 51 -2.40 4.28 9.31
CA ASP A 51 -2.82 5.29 10.28
C ASP A 51 -1.78 6.42 10.45
N GLY A 52 -1.19 6.83 9.32
CA GLY A 52 -0.16 7.88 9.25
C GLY A 52 1.25 7.43 9.66
N ARG A 53 1.45 6.15 10.00
CA ARG A 53 2.77 5.59 10.33
C ARG A 53 3.37 4.90 9.10
N PRO A 54 4.61 5.21 8.71
CA PRO A 54 5.25 4.54 7.58
C PRO A 54 5.46 3.06 7.89
N ILE A 55 4.99 2.20 6.98
CA ILE A 55 5.24 0.75 7.00
C ILE A 55 6.53 0.45 6.22
N GLY A 56 6.74 1.19 5.13
CA GLY A 56 7.91 1.05 4.27
C GLY A 56 7.56 1.30 2.80
N ALA A 57 8.50 0.93 1.94
CA ALA A 57 8.38 1.09 0.51
C ALA A 57 8.41 -0.27 -0.21
N ILE A 58 7.66 -0.39 -1.30
CA ILE A 58 7.58 -1.59 -2.11
C ILE A 58 7.94 -1.22 -3.56
N ALA A 59 8.98 -1.86 -4.08
CA ALA A 59 9.31 -1.80 -5.49
C ALA A 59 8.26 -2.58 -6.31
N ILE A 60 7.54 -1.86 -7.17
CA ILE A 60 6.56 -2.41 -8.10
C ILE A 60 7.23 -2.55 -9.46
N ALA A 61 7.21 -3.78 -10.00
CA ALA A 61 7.81 -4.09 -11.28
C ALA A 61 7.05 -3.42 -12.45
N ALA A 62 7.81 -3.03 -13.47
CA ALA A 62 7.25 -2.66 -14.76
C ALA A 62 6.65 -3.88 -15.45
N GLN A 63 5.55 -3.68 -16.19
CA GLN A 63 5.00 -4.71 -17.07
C GLN A 63 6.04 -5.12 -18.13
N PRO A 64 6.09 -6.41 -18.52
CA PRO A 64 5.16 -7.50 -18.15
C PRO A 64 5.43 -8.15 -16.78
N GLY A 65 6.41 -7.68 -16.02
CA GLY A 65 6.69 -8.18 -14.67
C GLY A 65 5.58 -7.89 -13.66
N GLN A 66 5.47 -8.74 -12.63
CA GLN A 66 4.56 -8.55 -11.51
C GLN A 66 5.32 -8.62 -10.18
N THR A 67 4.89 -7.79 -9.24
CA THR A 67 5.36 -7.80 -7.85
C THR A 67 4.34 -8.52 -6.98
N ASN A 68 4.78 -9.61 -6.35
CA ASN A 68 3.99 -10.38 -5.38
C ASN A 68 4.55 -10.16 -3.98
N ARG A 69 3.74 -9.60 -3.07
CA ARG A 69 4.14 -9.30 -1.68
C ARG A 69 3.06 -9.68 -0.70
N VAL A 70 3.49 -10.06 0.50
CA VAL A 70 2.61 -10.26 1.65
C VAL A 70 3.02 -9.28 2.73
N LEU A 71 2.13 -8.35 3.08
CA LEU A 71 2.33 -7.42 4.19
C LEU A 71 1.66 -7.98 5.44
N SER A 72 2.41 -8.06 6.53
CA SER A 72 1.86 -8.39 7.85
C SER A 72 1.57 -7.11 8.60
N LEU A 73 0.28 -6.83 8.85
CA LEU A 73 -0.17 -5.60 9.51
C LEU A 73 -0.84 -5.94 10.83
N VAL A 74 -0.64 -5.11 11.84
CA VAL A 74 -1.43 -5.15 13.08
C VAL A 74 -2.40 -3.99 13.03
N ILE A 75 -3.70 -4.30 12.99
CA ILE A 75 -4.77 -3.30 13.00
C ILE A 75 -5.50 -3.31 14.35
N PRO A 76 -5.78 -2.14 14.96
CA PRO A 76 -6.61 -2.05 16.16
C PRO A 76 -8.07 -2.41 15.87
N ALA A 77 -8.88 -2.46 16.93
CA ALA A 77 -10.33 -2.41 16.77
C ALA A 77 -10.75 -1.05 16.20
N GLY A 78 -11.79 -1.05 15.36
CA GLY A 78 -12.31 0.13 14.68
C GLY A 78 -11.83 0.25 13.24
N ARG A 79 -11.55 1.49 12.83
CA ARG A 79 -11.17 1.88 11.47
C ARG A 79 -9.67 2.15 11.42
N SER A 80 -8.99 1.49 10.49
CA SER A 80 -7.63 1.84 10.06
C SER A 80 -7.61 2.23 8.58
N VAL A 81 -6.68 3.09 8.21
CA VAL A 81 -6.48 3.54 6.84
C VAL A 81 -5.07 3.21 6.40
N LEU A 82 -4.97 2.33 5.39
CA LEU A 82 -3.74 2.04 4.69
C LEU A 82 -3.63 2.98 3.50
N ARG A 83 -2.73 3.95 3.58
CA ARG A 83 -2.41 4.88 2.49
C ARG A 83 -1.25 4.35 1.69
N MET A 84 -1.34 4.53 0.38
CA MET A 84 -0.34 4.09 -0.57
C MET A 84 -0.06 5.24 -1.53
N ARG A 85 1.21 5.55 -1.73
CA ARG A 85 1.65 6.67 -2.56
C ARG A 85 2.72 6.21 -3.54
N ALA A 86 2.53 6.48 -4.82
CA ALA A 86 3.51 6.13 -5.85
C ALA A 86 3.56 7.23 -6.90
N PRO A 87 4.73 7.46 -7.54
CA PRO A 87 4.79 8.36 -8.68
C PRO A 87 3.87 7.86 -9.79
N THR A 88 3.21 8.78 -10.47
CA THR A 88 2.44 8.46 -11.68
C THR A 88 3.36 8.48 -12.89
N VAL A 89 3.16 7.53 -13.79
CA VAL A 89 3.86 7.42 -15.06
C VAL A 89 2.86 7.50 -16.19
N THR A 90 3.28 8.10 -17.30
CA THR A 90 2.42 8.24 -18.48
C THR A 90 2.46 6.94 -19.30
N ASP A 91 1.30 6.37 -19.60
CA ASP A 91 1.19 5.20 -20.47
C ASP A 91 1.35 5.55 -21.97
N ALA A 92 1.38 4.53 -22.82
CA ALA A 92 1.50 4.69 -24.27
C ALA A 92 0.33 5.48 -24.91
N TYR A 93 -0.77 5.67 -24.17
CA TYR A 93 -1.96 6.43 -24.60
C TYR A 93 -2.01 7.83 -23.99
N GLY A 94 -0.94 8.28 -23.32
CA GLY A 94 -0.86 9.61 -22.72
C GLY A 94 -1.57 9.74 -21.37
N ARG A 95 -1.95 8.64 -20.72
CA ARG A 95 -2.68 8.66 -19.43
C ARG A 95 -1.74 8.50 -18.26
N SER A 96 -2.00 9.24 -17.19
CA SER A 96 -1.26 9.13 -15.93
C SER A 96 -1.75 7.91 -15.13
N VAL A 97 -0.85 6.98 -14.84
CA VAL A 97 -1.12 5.74 -14.10
C VAL A 97 -0.02 5.52 -13.07
N ALA A 98 -0.36 5.19 -11.82
CA ALA A 98 0.67 4.88 -10.81
C ALA A 98 0.89 3.36 -10.66
N VAL A 99 -0.11 2.60 -10.22
CA VAL A 99 -0.01 1.14 -9.99
C VAL A 99 -1.34 0.47 -10.34
N SER A 100 -1.25 -0.73 -10.90
CA SER A 100 -2.38 -1.62 -11.16
C SER A 100 -2.27 -2.86 -10.27
N PHE A 101 -3.29 -3.12 -9.46
CA PHE A 101 -3.38 -4.30 -8.60
C PHE A 101 -4.17 -5.38 -9.33
N THR A 102 -3.57 -6.53 -9.54
CA THR A 102 -4.27 -7.72 -10.06
C THR A 102 -4.93 -8.49 -8.91
N GLN A 103 -4.33 -8.46 -7.72
CA GLN A 103 -4.92 -9.01 -6.51
C GLN A 103 -4.60 -8.13 -5.29
N LEU A 104 -5.62 -7.88 -4.47
CA LEU A 104 -5.49 -7.21 -3.18
C LEU A 104 -6.52 -7.80 -2.21
N TYR A 105 -6.08 -8.68 -1.30
CA TYR A 105 -6.99 -9.34 -0.36
C TYR A 105 -6.29 -9.75 0.93
N VAL A 106 -7.09 -9.93 1.99
CA VAL A 106 -6.64 -10.43 3.28
C VAL A 106 -6.61 -11.96 3.23
N ARG A 107 -5.42 -12.57 3.27
CA ARG A 107 -5.24 -14.04 3.28
C ARG A 107 -5.52 -14.65 4.65
N SER A 108 -5.12 -13.96 5.71
CA SER A 108 -5.34 -14.41 7.08
C SER A 108 -5.61 -13.22 8.00
N ALA A 109 -6.41 -13.44 9.04
CA ALA A 109 -6.73 -12.46 10.05
C ALA A 109 -6.84 -13.15 11.41
N GLN A 110 -5.81 -13.01 12.23
CA GLN A 110 -5.73 -13.64 13.55
C GLN A 110 -6.01 -12.60 14.64
N PRO A 111 -6.83 -12.91 15.65
CA PRO A 111 -6.96 -12.07 16.83
C PRO A 111 -5.58 -11.87 17.48
N VAL A 112 -5.26 -10.66 17.92
CA VAL A 112 -4.10 -10.43 18.77
C VAL A 112 -4.53 -10.74 20.20
N ILE A 113 -4.25 -11.95 20.65
CA ILE A 113 -4.54 -12.38 22.03
C ILE A 113 -3.35 -11.99 22.90
N GLY A 114 -3.53 -10.97 23.74
CA GLY A 114 -2.53 -10.41 24.64
C GLY A 114 -2.91 -8.99 25.07
N PRO A 115 -2.27 -8.39 26.10
CA PRO A 115 -2.48 -6.99 26.39
C PRO A 115 -2.18 -6.17 25.13
N ALA A 116 -3.01 -5.16 24.82
CA ALA A 116 -2.79 -4.31 23.67
C ALA A 116 -1.37 -3.75 23.72
N ILE A 117 -0.48 -4.27 22.86
CA ILE A 117 0.88 -3.74 22.75
C ILE A 117 0.71 -2.39 22.07
N ALA A 118 0.71 -1.32 22.88
CA ALA A 118 0.97 0.00 22.38
C ALA A 118 2.36 -0.08 21.73
N LEU A 119 2.39 -0.06 20.39
CA LEU A 119 3.65 0.10 19.67
C LEU A 119 4.29 1.38 20.21
N PRO A 120 5.47 1.31 20.86
CA PRO A 120 6.14 2.50 21.31
C PRO A 120 6.31 3.42 20.10
N PRO A 121 6.11 4.75 20.24
CA PRO A 121 6.46 5.66 19.16
C PRO A 121 7.91 5.38 18.78
N VAL A 122 8.15 5.00 17.52
CA VAL A 122 9.51 4.89 17.02
C VAL A 122 10.10 6.30 17.16
N PRO A 123 11.17 6.50 17.95
CA PRO A 123 11.77 7.81 18.07
C PRO A 123 12.30 8.20 16.68
N SER A 124 11.69 9.23 16.11
CA SER A 124 12.17 9.94 14.93
C SER A 124 13.57 10.46 15.23
N THR A 125 14.60 9.67 14.92
CA THR A 125 16.01 10.06 15.02
C THR A 125 16.53 10.63 13.70
N ARG A 126 15.70 11.42 13.01
CA ARG A 126 16.21 12.42 12.06
C ARG A 126 15.84 13.80 12.57
N PRO A 127 16.82 14.62 13.00
CA PRO A 127 16.59 16.05 13.04
C PRO A 127 16.32 16.53 11.61
N LEU A 128 15.09 16.99 11.38
CA LEU A 128 14.80 17.98 10.34
C LEU A 128 15.52 19.27 10.77
N CYS A 129 16.32 19.84 9.87
CA CYS A 129 17.18 21.01 10.05
C CYS A 129 18.59 20.72 10.61
N ALA A 130 19.54 20.45 9.72
CA ALA A 130 20.89 20.97 9.90
C ALA A 130 20.97 22.30 9.13
N PRO A 131 21.25 23.44 9.79
CA PRO A 131 21.54 24.67 9.07
C PRO A 131 22.85 24.51 8.31
N VAL A 132 22.81 24.73 6.99
CA VAL A 132 24.01 25.00 6.21
C VAL A 132 24.52 26.36 6.69
N THR A 133 25.62 26.36 7.42
CA THR A 133 26.32 27.58 7.87
C THR A 133 27.42 27.85 6.82
N PRO A 134 27.70 29.12 6.47
CA PRO A 134 28.30 29.51 5.19
C PRO A 134 29.74 29.06 4.97
#